data_AF-A0A524P731-F1
#
_entry.id   AF-A0A524P731-F1
#
_cell.length_a   1.000
_cell.length_b   1.000
_cell.length_c   1.000
_cell.angle_alpha   90.00
_cell.angle_beta   90.00
_cell.angle_gamma   90.00
#
_symmetry.space_group_name_H-M   'P 1'
#
loop_
_entity.id
_entity.type
_entity.pdbx_description
1 polymer ?
#
loop_
_entity_poly.entity_id
_entity_poly.type
_entity_poly.pdbx_seq_one_letter_code
_entity_poly.pdbx_strand_id
1 'polypeptide(L)'
;MNLEKKFNAERKHWKEWYLVIQGVFYFVQGGAFAAIMMMVVFLQDQLGVESTKAIGYQSLILLPWYIKIVFGFVSDKYPIKNLGKRHPYIFLAGIFGLIGWFTLANFTVFSGWVIVTGILTAGSVAIADTVLIVWV
;
A
#
# COMPACT_ATOMS: atom_id res chain seq x y z
N MET A 1 24.08 5.04 -35.26
CA MET A 1 24.04 5.14 -33.79
C MET A 1 23.88 3.72 -33.24
N ASN A 2 24.94 3.12 -32.69
CA ASN A 2 24.96 1.69 -32.33
C ASN A 2 23.93 1.34 -31.27
N LEU A 3 23.10 0.33 -31.55
CA LEU A 3 22.10 -0.22 -30.63
C LEU A 3 22.72 -0.59 -29.28
N GLU A 4 23.96 -1.10 -29.28
CA GLU A 4 24.71 -1.40 -28.05
C GLU A 4 24.99 -0.18 -27.16
N LYS A 5 25.24 0.99 -27.75
CA LYS A 5 25.45 2.23 -26.96
C LYS A 5 24.14 2.72 -26.34
N LYS A 6 23.01 2.54 -27.04
CA LYS A 6 21.67 2.84 -26.52
C LYS A 6 21.31 1.87 -25.38
N PHE A 7 21.56 0.58 -25.58
CA PHE A 7 21.30 -0.48 -24.60
C PHE A 7 22.17 -0.33 -23.34
N ASN A 8 23.44 0.03 -23.49
CA ASN A 8 24.33 0.30 -22.35
C ASN A 8 24.03 1.63 -21.64
N ALA A 9 23.47 2.63 -22.36
CA ALA A 9 23.00 3.86 -21.74
C ALA A 9 21.73 3.64 -20.90
N GLU A 10 20.82 2.76 -21.33
CA GLU A 10 19.64 2.34 -20.57
C GLU A 10 20.00 1.47 -19.36
N ARG A 11 20.93 0.52 -19.51
CA ARG A 11 21.45 -0.28 -18.37
C ARG A 11 22.12 0.54 -17.28
N LYS A 12 22.60 1.76 -17.56
CA LYS A 12 23.26 2.61 -16.57
C LYS A 12 22.33 3.01 -15.39
N HIS A 13 21.01 2.99 -15.60
CA HIS A 13 20.02 3.25 -14.53
C HIS A 13 19.55 2.00 -13.81
N TRP A 14 19.70 0.82 -14.43
CA TRP A 14 19.27 -0.46 -13.87
C TRP A 14 20.34 -1.02 -12.94
N LYS A 15 20.09 -0.92 -11.63
CA LYS A 15 20.96 -1.50 -10.61
C LYS A 15 20.33 -2.78 -10.07
N GLU A 16 21.07 -3.88 -10.09
CA GLU A 16 20.58 -5.23 -9.72
C GLU A 16 19.99 -5.29 -8.29
N TRP A 17 20.42 -4.41 -7.39
CA TRP A 17 19.87 -4.31 -6.04
C TRP A 17 18.40 -3.86 -5.98
N TYR A 18 17.87 -3.20 -7.02
CA TYR A 18 16.44 -2.83 -7.06
C TYR A 18 15.54 -4.05 -7.02
N LEU A 19 15.92 -5.14 -7.70
CA LEU A 19 15.14 -6.37 -7.74
C LEU A 19 15.06 -7.02 -6.35
N VAL A 20 16.15 -6.95 -5.57
CA VAL A 20 16.18 -7.47 -4.20
C VAL A 20 15.25 -6.66 -3.30
N ILE A 21 15.29 -5.33 -3.38
CA ILE A 21 14.40 -4.46 -2.60
C ILE A 21 12.93 -4.70 -2.97
N GLN A 22 12.63 -4.83 -4.26
CA GLN A 22 11.27 -5.15 -4.73
C GLN A 22 10.83 -6.53 -4.24
N GLY A 23 11.69 -7.54 -4.32
CA GLY A 23 11.38 -8.88 -3.82
C GLY A 23 11.03 -8.88 -2.34
N VAL A 24 11.83 -8.20 -1.52
CA VAL A 24 11.55 -8.07 -0.07
C VAL A 24 10.25 -7.29 0.17
N PHE A 25 10.02 -6.21 -0.57
CA PHE A 25 8.79 -5.43 -0.43
C PHE A 25 7.54 -6.25 -0.78
N TYR A 26 7.53 -6.92 -1.93
CA TYR A 26 6.39 -7.74 -2.37
C TYR A 26 6.16 -8.94 -1.44
N PHE A 27 7.22 -9.49 -0.84
CA PHE A 27 7.09 -10.52 0.19
C PHE A 27 6.34 -10.00 1.42
N VAL A 28 6.74 -8.83 1.95
CA VAL A 28 6.06 -8.20 3.10
C VAL A 28 4.63 -7.78 2.74
N GLN A 29 4.43 -7.24 1.53
CA GLN A 29 3.13 -6.83 1.03
C GLN A 29 2.17 -8.01 0.92
N GLY A 30 2.63 -9.20 0.52
CA GLY A 30 1.82 -10.41 0.50
C GLY A 30 1.22 -10.74 1.86
N GLY A 31 2.02 -10.63 2.94
CA GLY A 31 1.54 -10.81 4.32
C GLY A 31 0.53 -9.73 4.74
N ALA A 32 0.83 -8.47 4.43
CA ALA A 32 -0.08 -7.36 4.72
C ALA A 32 -1.42 -7.49 3.98
N PHE A 33 -1.41 -7.94 2.72
CA PHE A 33 -2.61 -8.15 1.92
C PHE A 33 -3.45 -9.32 2.44
N ALA A 34 -2.80 -10.42 2.84
CA ALA A 34 -3.48 -11.53 3.51
C ALA A 34 -4.19 -11.06 4.79
N ALA A 35 -3.54 -10.22 5.59
CA ALA A 35 -4.14 -9.64 6.79
C ALA A 35 -5.35 -8.74 6.46
N ILE A 36 -5.27 -7.95 5.38
CA ILE A 36 -6.42 -7.15 4.90
C ILE A 36 -7.57 -8.05 4.45
N MET A 37 -7.30 -9.21 3.85
CA MET A 37 -8.37 -10.16 3.46
C MET A 37 -9.03 -10.83 4.66
N MET A 38 -8.29 -11.01 5.76
CA MET A 38 -8.81 -11.53 7.02
C MET A 38 -9.68 -10.53 7.79
N MET A 39 -9.81 -9.28 7.34
CA MET A 39 -10.66 -8.28 8.00
C MET A 39 -12.14 -8.70 8.08
N VAL A 40 -12.64 -9.46 7.11
CA VAL A 40 -14.01 -9.99 7.19
C VAL A 40 -14.19 -10.94 8.38
N VAL A 41 -13.18 -11.77 8.65
CA VAL A 41 -13.16 -12.69 9.80
C VAL A 41 -12.98 -11.90 11.10
N PHE A 42 -12.12 -10.89 11.12
CA PHE A 42 -11.96 -10.00 12.27
C PHE A 42 -13.28 -9.29 12.64
N LEU A 43 -13.98 -8.73 11.65
CA LEU A 43 -15.27 -8.07 11.86
C LEU A 43 -16.33 -9.04 12.40
N GLN A 44 -16.34 -10.28 11.92
CA GLN A 44 -17.30 -11.30 12.35
C GLN A 44 -16.97 -11.85 13.74
N ASP A 45 -15.77 -12.37 13.93
CA ASP A 45 -15.40 -13.15 15.11
C ASP A 45 -15.05 -12.28 16.32
N GLN A 46 -14.39 -11.13 16.11
CA GLN A 46 -13.97 -10.25 17.20
C GLN A 46 -14.98 -9.16 17.50
N LEU A 47 -15.67 -8.66 16.47
CA LEU A 47 -16.57 -7.50 16.60
C LEU A 47 -18.05 -7.85 16.44
N GLY A 48 -18.38 -9.12 16.19
CA GLY A 48 -19.77 -9.61 16.13
C GLY A 48 -20.59 -9.05 14.98
N VAL A 49 -19.94 -8.55 13.92
CA VAL A 49 -20.62 -7.97 12.76
C VAL A 49 -21.22 -9.08 11.90
N GLU A 50 -22.50 -8.93 11.57
CA GLU A 50 -23.20 -9.82 10.65
C GLU A 50 -22.45 -9.97 9.30
N SER A 51 -22.36 -11.18 8.77
CA SER A 51 -21.56 -11.49 7.59
C SER A 51 -21.87 -10.62 6.37
N THR A 52 -23.16 -10.33 6.11
CA THR A 52 -23.58 -9.46 5.02
C THR A 52 -22.95 -8.07 5.13
N LYS A 53 -22.95 -7.50 6.33
CA LYS A 53 -22.38 -6.16 6.61
C LYS A 53 -20.86 -6.21 6.60
N ALA A 54 -20.25 -7.26 7.15
CA ALA A 54 -18.81 -7.44 7.16
C ALA A 54 -18.21 -7.46 5.74
N ILE A 55 -18.86 -8.16 4.80
CA ILE A 55 -18.45 -8.16 3.38
C ILE A 55 -18.62 -6.76 2.76
N GLY A 56 -19.70 -6.06 3.10
CA GLY A 56 -19.90 -4.66 2.68
C GLY A 56 -18.77 -3.74 3.18
N TYR A 57 -18.41 -3.84 4.45
CA TYR A 57 -17.32 -3.07 5.05
C TYR A 57 -15.95 -3.45 4.50
N GLN A 58 -15.70 -4.75 4.25
CA GLN A 58 -14.49 -5.21 3.56
C GLN A 58 -14.32 -4.53 2.20
N SER A 59 -15.41 -4.42 1.44
CA SER A 59 -15.41 -3.78 0.13
C SER A 59 -15.05 -2.29 0.22
N LEU A 60 -15.54 -1.60 1.26
CA LEU A 60 -15.15 -0.22 1.54
C LEU A 60 -13.68 -0.11 1.94
N ILE A 61 -13.19 -1.00 2.79
CA ILE A 61 -11.78 -1.07 3.22
C ILE A 61 -10.86 -1.26 2.01
N LEU A 62 -11.28 -2.04 1.02
CA LEU A 62 -10.52 -2.28 -0.21
C LEU A 62 -10.59 -1.13 -1.23
N LEU A 63 -11.41 -0.10 -1.03
CA LEU A 63 -11.53 1.03 -1.96
C LEU A 63 -10.20 1.63 -2.43
N PRO A 64 -9.20 1.87 -1.55
CA PRO A 64 -7.92 2.43 -1.97
C PRO A 64 -7.19 1.60 -3.02
N TRP A 65 -7.39 0.28 -3.03
CA TRP A 65 -6.80 -0.61 -4.05
C TRP A 65 -7.43 -0.41 -5.43
N TYR A 66 -8.74 -0.13 -5.49
CA TYR A 66 -9.43 0.12 -6.75
C TYR A 66 -9.05 1.49 -7.36
N ILE A 67 -8.85 2.50 -6.51
CA ILE A 67 -8.49 3.86 -6.96
C ILE A 67 -6.98 4.10 -7.05
N LYS A 68 -6.16 3.04 -6.99
CA LYS A 68 -4.70 3.16 -6.84
C LYS A 68 -4.02 4.00 -7.93
N ILE A 69 -4.57 3.99 -9.15
CA ILE A 69 -4.11 4.81 -10.28
C ILE A 69 -4.02 6.31 -9.89
N VAL A 70 -4.96 6.79 -9.08
CA VAL A 70 -4.99 8.18 -8.60
C VAL A 70 -3.76 8.49 -7.75
N PHE A 71 -3.33 7.57 -6.87
CA PHE A 71 -2.14 7.76 -6.04
C PHE A 71 -0.87 7.85 -6.87
N GLY A 72 -0.77 7.07 -7.95
CA GLY A 72 0.32 7.19 -8.93
C GLY A 72 0.37 8.56 -9.60
N PHE A 73 -0.78 9.10 -10.05
CA PHE A 73 -0.83 10.45 -10.61
C PHE A 73 -0.43 11.53 -9.59
N VAL A 74 -0.86 11.39 -8.33
CA VAL A 74 -0.55 12.36 -7.27
C VAL A 74 0.94 12.33 -6.92
N SER A 75 1.53 11.15 -6.76
CA SER A 75 2.97 11.02 -6.47
C SER A 75 3.85 11.59 -7.59
N ASP A 76 3.36 11.53 -8.82
CA ASP A 76 4.11 11.97 -10.01
C ASP A 76 4.04 13.48 -10.21
N LYS A 77 2.90 14.09 -9.87
CA LYS A 77 2.62 15.51 -10.10
C LYS A 77 3.06 16.43 -8.95
N TYR A 78 3.08 15.95 -7.71
CA TYR A 78 3.39 16.77 -6.53
C TYR A 78 4.64 16.27 -5.81
N PRO A 79 5.86 16.52 -6.32
CA PRO A 79 7.06 16.17 -5.57
C PRO A 79 7.12 16.98 -4.25
N ILE A 80 7.05 16.30 -3.11
CA ILE A 80 7.25 16.91 -1.79
C ILE A 80 8.72 17.31 -1.69
N LYS A 81 8.99 18.63 -1.81
CA LYS A 81 10.26 19.38 -1.59
C LYS A 81 11.58 18.57 -1.62
N ASN A 82 12.48 18.87 -2.57
CA ASN A 82 13.94 18.62 -2.64
C ASN A 82 14.54 17.25 -2.16
N LEU A 83 13.74 16.29 -1.68
CA LEU A 83 14.17 14.99 -1.10
C LEU A 83 13.99 13.81 -2.07
N GLY A 84 13.84 14.11 -3.36
CA GLY A 84 13.53 13.13 -4.42
C GLY A 84 12.03 12.93 -4.60
N LYS A 85 11.62 12.71 -5.86
CA LYS A 85 10.20 12.80 -6.28
C LYS A 85 9.24 11.83 -5.56
N ARG A 86 9.73 10.70 -5.01
CA ARG A 86 8.89 9.56 -4.59
C ARG A 86 9.22 8.94 -3.23
N HIS A 87 10.45 9.10 -2.72
CA HIS A 87 10.86 8.55 -1.41
C HIS A 87 10.00 8.99 -0.20
N PRO A 88 9.57 10.27 -0.07
CA PRO A 88 8.79 10.67 1.10
C PRO A 88 7.40 10.00 1.15
N TYR A 89 6.84 9.62 0.00
CA TYR A 89 5.54 8.95 -0.07
C TYR A 89 5.59 7.52 0.48
N ILE A 90 6.69 6.80 0.24
CA ILE A 90 6.89 5.45 0.80
C ILE A 90 7.01 5.52 2.32
N PHE A 91 7.75 6.51 2.84
CA PHE A 91 7.89 6.70 4.27
C PHE A 91 6.56 7.09 4.95
N LEU A 92 5.81 8.01 4.33
CA LEU A 92 4.48 8.39 4.79
C LEU A 92 3.50 7.21 4.77
N ALA A 93 3.54 6.39 3.71
CA ALA A 93 2.76 5.15 3.64
C ALA A 93 3.14 4.20 4.79
N GLY A 94 4.43 4.03 5.08
CA GLY A 94 4.88 3.24 6.24
C GLY A 94 4.29 3.75 7.57
N ILE A 95 4.31 5.06 7.81
CA ILE A 95 3.74 5.66 9.02
C ILE A 95 2.23 5.42 9.11
N PHE A 96 1.49 5.67 8.02
CA PHE A 96 0.05 5.43 8.01
C PHE A 96 -0.30 3.95 8.22
N GLY A 97 0.48 3.04 7.65
CA GLY A 97 0.33 1.61 7.86
C GLY A 97 0.58 1.20 9.31
N LEU A 98 1.64 1.72 9.93
CA LEU A 98 1.93 1.47 11.35
C LEU A 98 0.80 1.95 12.26
N ILE A 99 0.31 3.19 12.05
CA ILE A 99 -0.79 3.74 12.81
C ILE A 99 -2.07 2.91 12.60
N GLY A 100 -2.34 2.53 11.35
CA GLY A 100 -3.51 1.73 10.98
C GLY A 100 -3.52 0.36 11.67
N TRP A 101 -2.44 -0.42 11.53
CA TRP A 101 -2.34 -1.73 12.17
C TRP A 101 -2.35 -1.65 13.70
N PHE A 102 -1.67 -0.66 14.28
CA PHE A 102 -1.65 -0.49 15.74
C PHE A 102 -3.03 -0.12 16.28
N THR A 103 -3.75 0.79 15.61
CA THR A 103 -5.12 1.15 16.02
C THR A 103 -6.09 -0.01 15.84
N LEU A 104 -5.98 -0.76 14.74
CA LEU A 104 -6.81 -1.94 14.49
C LEU A 104 -6.70 -3.01 15.59
N ALA A 105 -5.49 -3.24 16.10
CA ALA A 105 -5.25 -4.20 17.18
C ALA A 105 -5.93 -3.83 18.51
N ASN A 106 -6.32 -2.56 18.71
CA ASN A 106 -6.91 -2.08 19.95
C ASN A 106 -8.46 -2.06 19.94
N PHE A 107 -9.11 -2.33 18.81
CA PHE A 107 -10.57 -2.34 18.77
C PHE A 107 -11.13 -3.66 19.32
N THR A 108 -11.97 -3.53 20.35
CA THR A 108 -12.72 -4.65 20.95
C THR A 108 -14.22 -4.58 20.70
N VAL A 109 -14.71 -3.43 20.20
CA VAL A 109 -16.13 -3.20 19.89
C VAL A 109 -16.23 -2.55 18.52
N PHE A 110 -17.23 -2.96 17.74
CA PHE A 110 -17.45 -2.38 16.42
C PHE A 110 -17.76 -0.87 16.51
N SER A 111 -17.02 -0.09 15.72
CA SER A 111 -17.25 1.34 15.52
C SER A 111 -16.92 1.71 14.08
N GLY A 112 -17.51 2.80 13.57
CA GLY A 112 -17.17 3.33 12.24
C GLY A 112 -15.66 3.63 12.10
N TRP A 113 -14.97 3.88 13.21
CA TRP A 113 -13.51 4.05 13.24
C TRP A 113 -12.72 2.81 12.79
N VAL A 114 -13.27 1.60 12.95
CA VAL A 114 -12.65 0.37 12.44
C VAL A 114 -12.57 0.40 10.91
N ILE A 115 -13.61 0.92 10.26
CA ILE A 115 -13.65 1.05 8.79
C ILE A 115 -12.67 2.12 8.33
N VAL A 116 -12.64 3.27 9.02
CA VAL A 116 -11.70 4.37 8.70
C VAL A 116 -10.25 3.92 8.84
N THR A 117 -9.92 3.22 9.92
CA THR A 117 -8.57 2.68 10.16
C THR A 117 -8.23 1.53 9.21
N GLY A 118 -9.21 0.70 8.84
CA GLY A 118 -9.07 -0.30 7.77
C GLY A 118 -8.74 0.33 6.42
N ILE A 119 -9.48 1.39 6.02
CA ILE A 119 -9.22 2.15 4.80
C ILE A 119 -7.83 2.80 4.83
N LEU A 120 -7.43 3.38 5.97
CA LEU A 120 -6.10 3.96 6.14
C LEU A 120 -5.01 2.90 5.94
N THR A 121 -5.20 1.72 6.53
CA THR A 121 -4.27 0.59 6.44
C THR A 121 -4.17 0.08 5.00
N ALA A 122 -5.29 -0.17 4.34
CA ALA A 122 -5.32 -0.59 2.94
C ALA A 122 -4.74 0.49 2.00
N GLY A 123 -5.03 1.76 2.26
CA GLY A 123 -4.50 2.90 1.51
C GLY A 123 -3.00 3.05 1.64
N SER A 124 -2.46 2.81 2.83
CA SER A 124 -1.01 2.81 3.06
C SER A 124 -0.29 1.79 2.15
N VAL A 125 -0.80 0.56 2.09
CA VAL A 125 -0.22 -0.50 1.26
C VAL A 125 -0.40 -0.20 -0.22
N ALA A 126 -1.55 0.33 -0.63
CA ALA A 126 -1.80 0.71 -2.03
C ALA A 126 -0.91 1.87 -2.50
N ILE A 127 -0.63 2.86 -1.65
CA ILE A 127 0.31 3.94 -1.96
C ILE A 127 1.72 3.38 -2.10
N ALA A 128 2.15 2.53 -1.17
CA ALA A 128 3.49 1.93 -1.24
C ALA A 128 3.68 1.08 -2.51
N ASP A 129 2.68 0.26 -2.89
CA ASP A 129 2.65 -0.52 -4.13
C ASP A 129 2.85 0.35 -5.38
N THR A 130 2.01 1.38 -5.51
CA THR A 130 1.99 2.23 -6.71
C THR A 130 3.25 3.05 -6.85
N VAL A 131 3.86 3.49 -5.75
CA VAL A 131 5.09 4.28 -5.82
C VAL A 131 6.28 3.41 -6.18
N LEU A 132 6.34 2.16 -5.71
CA LEU A 132 7.44 1.23 -5.99
C LEU A 132 7.43 0.67 -7.41
N ILE A 133 6.26 0.50 -8.03
CA ILE A 133 6.17 -0.08 -9.39
C ILE A 133 6.82 0.81 -10.46
N VAL A 134 6.89 2.13 -10.22
CA VAL A 134 7.44 3.10 -11.20
C VAL A 134 8.96 3.27 -11.06
N TRP A 135 9.62 2.50 -10.19
CA TRP A 135 11.08 2.47 -10.06
C TRP A 135 11.79 1.54 -11.05
N VAL A 136 11.05 0.85 -11.92
CA VAL A 136 11.58 -0.05 -12.98
C VAL A 136 11.75 0.70 -14.29
#